data_AF-A0A6S6UF21-F1
#
_entry.id   AF-A0A6S6UF21-F1
#
_cell.length_a   1.000
_cell.length_b   1.000
_cell.length_c   1.000
_cell.angle_alpha   90.00
_cell.angle_beta   90.00
_cell.angle_gamma   90.00
#
_symmetry.space_group_name_H-M   'P 1'
#
loop_
_entity.id
_entity.type
_entity.pdbx_description
1 polymer ?
#
loop_
_entity_poly.entity_id
_entity_poly.type
_entity_poly.pdbx_seq_one_letter_code
_entity_poly.pdbx_strand_id
1 'polypeptide(L)'
;MNEVHNDVLLGKEEYLFLFQGMHRQFDYLLKRKIVLPINIKNFIFNIKRRSSHFEKNKIKYIHIVFPSKPLVKRKFLPKGYANIDSLYNMYYKENCTSYEDNIFYALDLLISLENEYSTFLKYDTHISDRGYLAIAKYILDFFNIAYNKKLDSMFQKRLASNDLSKKILKGKGLEEVLKISNCNFYTIGNRSHLTGNGDEVTIYYNANIKENKRLLIFGDSFLKDMLPIFSFHFKDIMYIRSQFIHYDIVKSFNPDMVISGNAERYLSNVKSEKNANNFLMTKYGDNKYSPSKEYLDAFQAQLSSYYYPHIYKEWEEKIKDIYSNPLNLTIKRLSKDIVLDKKEKEFSLFSITGVDSRIIFNDICINKNKNYIFSIKFYSNVDSIFQLFYTTNESSEFSERNSIKKEVLEGMNTITISLQHIILGNRLRIDPLMNIGEVKIHDYRLEETNDK
;
A
#
# COMPACT_ATOMS: atom_id res chain seq x y z
N MET A 1 -20.64 -33.07 0.58
CA MET A 1 -20.40 -32.28 1.81
C MET A 1 -20.32 -30.82 1.43
N ASN A 2 -20.90 -29.94 2.24
CA ASN A 2 -21.04 -28.51 1.98
C ASN A 2 -19.69 -27.84 1.70
N GLU A 3 -19.34 -27.61 0.43
CA GLU A 3 -18.03 -27.06 0.02
C GLU A 3 -17.87 -25.57 0.35
N VAL A 4 -18.95 -24.90 0.78
CA VAL A 4 -18.97 -23.46 1.04
C VAL A 4 -19.24 -23.19 2.52
N HIS A 5 -18.35 -22.44 3.16
CA HIS A 5 -18.45 -22.01 4.56
C HIS A 5 -18.14 -20.52 4.68
N ASN A 6 -19.01 -19.76 5.37
CA ASN A 6 -18.85 -18.29 5.56
C ASN A 6 -18.48 -17.55 4.26
N ASP A 7 -19.16 -17.90 3.16
CA ASP A 7 -18.95 -17.31 1.85
C ASP A 7 -17.54 -17.55 1.24
N VAL A 8 -16.91 -18.64 1.69
CA VAL A 8 -15.64 -19.16 1.16
C VAL A 8 -15.87 -20.57 0.64
N LEU A 9 -15.52 -20.80 -0.63
CA LEU A 9 -15.51 -22.11 -1.26
C LEU A 9 -14.17 -22.80 -0.97
N LEU A 10 -14.23 -24.00 -0.40
CA LEU A 10 -13.10 -24.87 -0.17
C LEU A 10 -12.74 -25.60 -1.47
N GLY A 11 -11.56 -25.29 -2.00
CA GLY A 11 -10.99 -25.95 -3.16
C GLY A 11 -10.15 -27.17 -2.81
N LYS A 12 -9.65 -27.82 -3.87
CA LYS A 12 -8.63 -28.87 -3.77
C LYS A 12 -7.32 -28.28 -3.27
N GLU A 13 -6.50 -29.14 -2.68
CA GLU A 13 -5.19 -28.76 -2.13
C GLU A 13 -5.27 -27.58 -1.16
N GLU A 14 -6.39 -27.44 -0.44
CA GLU A 14 -6.69 -26.37 0.52
C GLU A 14 -6.74 -24.94 -0.07
N TYR A 15 -6.88 -24.77 -1.39
CA TYR A 15 -7.13 -23.44 -1.95
C TYR A 15 -8.46 -22.88 -1.45
N LEU A 16 -8.47 -21.60 -1.08
CA LEU A 16 -9.68 -20.90 -0.66
C LEU A 16 -10.15 -19.94 -1.75
N PHE A 17 -11.45 -19.91 -2.02
CA PHE A 17 -12.03 -18.99 -3.00
C PHE A 17 -13.13 -18.16 -2.38
N LEU A 18 -13.15 -16.86 -2.65
CA LEU A 18 -14.34 -16.05 -2.36
C LEU A 18 -15.50 -16.60 -3.19
N PHE A 19 -16.59 -16.99 -2.53
CA PHE A 19 -17.72 -17.60 -3.20
C PHE A 19 -18.64 -16.53 -3.82
N GLN A 20 -19.52 -15.90 -3.04
CA GLN A 20 -20.38 -14.84 -3.56
C GLN A 20 -19.82 -13.46 -3.22
N GLY A 21 -19.49 -13.22 -1.97
CA GLY A 21 -19.24 -11.87 -1.46
C GLY A 21 -20.43 -10.95 -1.70
N MET A 22 -20.16 -9.65 -1.62
CA MET A 22 -21.14 -8.62 -1.99
C MET A 22 -21.45 -8.60 -3.50
N HIS A 23 -20.65 -9.26 -4.34
CA HIS A 23 -20.71 -9.17 -5.80
C HIS A 23 -21.27 -10.42 -6.48
N ARG A 24 -21.63 -11.45 -5.71
CA ARG A 24 -22.18 -12.73 -6.20
C ARG A 24 -21.35 -13.35 -7.32
N GLN A 25 -20.02 -13.38 -7.15
CA GLN A 25 -19.08 -13.70 -8.21
C GLN A 25 -19.38 -15.06 -8.89
N PHE A 26 -19.56 -16.12 -8.11
CA PHE A 26 -19.82 -17.45 -8.68
C PHE A 26 -21.16 -17.56 -9.42
N ASP A 27 -22.18 -16.79 -9.06
CA ASP A 27 -23.43 -16.79 -9.82
C ASP A 27 -23.23 -16.32 -11.27
N TYR A 28 -22.36 -15.33 -11.49
CA TYR A 28 -22.05 -14.86 -12.83
C TYR A 28 -21.06 -15.79 -13.53
N LEU A 29 -20.00 -16.25 -12.84
CA LEU A 29 -19.01 -17.16 -13.42
C LEU A 29 -19.65 -18.48 -13.89
N LEU A 30 -20.64 -19.00 -13.16
CA LEU A 30 -21.40 -20.21 -13.50
C LEU A 30 -22.58 -19.95 -14.44
N LYS A 31 -22.74 -18.73 -14.96
CA LYS A 31 -23.86 -18.33 -15.83
C LYS A 31 -25.25 -18.49 -15.22
N ARG A 32 -25.36 -18.55 -13.88
CA ARG A 32 -26.64 -18.54 -13.14
C ARG A 32 -27.26 -17.14 -13.11
N LYS A 33 -26.44 -16.11 -13.33
CA LYS A 33 -26.84 -14.73 -13.52
C LYS A 33 -26.23 -14.14 -14.78
N ILE A 34 -26.95 -13.20 -15.36
CA ILE A 34 -26.55 -12.44 -16.54
C ILE A 34 -26.27 -11.01 -16.11
N VAL A 35 -25.21 -10.41 -16.67
CA VAL A 35 -24.89 -9.00 -16.45
C VAL A 35 -25.96 -8.14 -17.11
N LEU A 36 -26.54 -7.20 -16.36
CA LEU A 36 -27.57 -6.32 -16.92
C LEU A 36 -26.99 -5.47 -18.06
N PRO A 37 -27.71 -5.28 -19.18
CA PRO A 37 -27.23 -4.50 -20.32
C PRO A 37 -26.79 -3.07 -19.97
N ILE A 38 -27.39 -2.47 -18.93
CA ILE A 38 -26.99 -1.14 -18.46
C ILE A 38 -25.56 -1.11 -17.92
N ASN A 39 -25.08 -2.18 -17.29
CA ASN A 39 -23.71 -2.26 -16.77
C ASN A 39 -22.70 -2.35 -17.93
N ILE A 40 -23.04 -3.10 -18.98
CA ILE A 40 -22.27 -3.19 -20.22
C ILE A 40 -22.16 -1.81 -20.87
N LYS A 41 -23.31 -1.14 -21.07
CA LYS A 41 -23.36 0.23 -21.60
C LYS A 41 -22.56 1.22 -20.75
N ASN A 42 -22.66 1.14 -19.43
CA ASN A 42 -21.94 2.02 -18.52
C ASN A 42 -20.43 1.80 -18.59
N PHE A 43 -19.97 0.55 -18.67
CA PHE A 43 -18.53 0.25 -18.80
C PHE A 43 -17.97 0.82 -20.10
N ILE A 44 -18.61 0.53 -21.24
CA ILE A 44 -18.19 1.03 -22.55
C ILE A 44 -18.17 2.57 -22.56
N PHE A 45 -19.23 3.19 -22.03
CA PHE A 45 -19.31 4.65 -21.91
C PHE A 45 -18.16 5.21 -21.07
N ASN A 46 -17.87 4.61 -19.92
CA ASN A 46 -16.79 5.04 -19.04
C ASN A 46 -15.44 4.89 -19.74
N ILE A 47 -15.11 3.73 -20.30
CA ILE A 47 -13.83 3.52 -21.01
C ILE A 47 -13.66 4.51 -22.15
N LYS A 48 -14.67 4.65 -23.02
CA LYS A 48 -14.65 5.61 -24.13
C LYS A 48 -14.36 7.03 -23.63
N ARG A 49 -15.08 7.47 -22.59
CA ARG A 49 -14.93 8.80 -22.01
C ARG A 49 -13.52 9.01 -21.46
N ARG A 50 -13.00 8.02 -20.72
CA ARG A 50 -11.67 8.06 -20.12
C ARG A 50 -10.58 8.13 -21.18
N SER A 51 -10.56 7.20 -22.13
CA SER A 51 -9.60 7.18 -23.24
C SER A 51 -9.59 8.51 -23.98
N SER A 52 -10.77 9.00 -24.41
CA SER A 52 -10.89 10.27 -25.14
C SER A 52 -10.41 11.46 -24.30
N HIS A 53 -10.71 11.48 -23.00
CA HIS A 53 -10.30 12.56 -22.11
C HIS A 53 -8.79 12.59 -21.93
N PHE A 54 -8.17 11.46 -21.62
CA PHE A 54 -6.73 11.41 -21.34
C PHE A 54 -5.90 11.61 -22.60
N GLU A 55 -6.34 11.07 -23.75
CA GLU A 55 -5.74 11.35 -25.05
C GLU A 55 -5.75 12.85 -25.36
N LYS A 56 -6.92 13.51 -25.23
CA LYS A 56 -7.05 14.95 -25.46
C LYS A 56 -6.12 15.79 -24.57
N ASN A 57 -5.87 15.33 -23.34
CA ASN A 57 -5.02 16.02 -22.38
C ASN A 57 -3.56 15.53 -22.40
N LYS A 58 -3.18 14.65 -23.34
CA LYS A 58 -1.83 14.08 -23.46
C LYS A 58 -1.34 13.36 -22.19
N ILE A 59 -2.25 12.75 -21.46
CA ILE A 59 -1.97 11.94 -20.27
C ILE A 59 -2.02 10.47 -20.69
N LYS A 60 -0.99 9.68 -20.37
CA LYS A 60 -1.03 8.23 -20.69
C LYS A 60 -2.05 7.54 -19.78
N TYR A 61 -2.86 6.64 -20.33
CA TYR A 61 -3.96 6.01 -19.59
C TYR A 61 -4.06 4.52 -19.88
N ILE A 62 -4.32 3.73 -18.84
CA ILE A 62 -4.70 2.32 -18.97
C ILE A 62 -5.75 1.91 -17.92
N HIS A 63 -6.69 1.06 -18.32
CA HIS A 63 -7.64 0.39 -17.46
C HIS A 63 -7.27 -1.07 -17.25
N ILE A 64 -7.17 -1.52 -16.01
CA ILE A 64 -6.80 -2.89 -15.67
C ILE A 64 -8.02 -3.65 -15.16
N VAL A 65 -8.34 -4.77 -15.80
CA VAL A 65 -9.30 -5.74 -15.28
C VAL A 65 -8.51 -6.89 -14.66
N PHE A 66 -8.62 -7.06 -13.35
CA PHE A 66 -7.99 -8.18 -12.65
C PHE A 66 -8.92 -9.39 -12.68
N PRO A 67 -8.48 -10.56 -13.18
CA PRO A 67 -9.34 -11.72 -13.26
C PRO A 67 -9.75 -12.22 -11.88
N SER A 68 -10.92 -12.84 -11.82
CA SER A 68 -11.34 -13.58 -10.64
C SER A 68 -10.45 -14.82 -10.42
N LYS A 69 -9.91 -15.00 -9.20
CA LYS A 69 -9.05 -16.14 -8.82
C LYS A 69 -9.53 -17.52 -9.33
N PRO A 70 -10.82 -17.89 -9.27
CA PRO A 70 -11.31 -19.16 -9.83
C PRO A 70 -10.95 -19.40 -11.30
N LEU A 71 -10.85 -18.35 -12.12
CA LEU A 71 -10.53 -18.48 -13.53
C LEU A 71 -9.07 -18.89 -13.75
N VAL A 72 -8.14 -18.29 -13.00
CA VAL A 72 -6.71 -18.62 -13.06
C VAL A 72 -6.43 -19.96 -12.36
N LYS A 73 -7.04 -20.17 -11.20
CA LYS A 73 -6.83 -21.34 -10.34
C LYS A 73 -7.87 -22.44 -10.58
N ARG A 74 -8.39 -22.57 -11.80
CA ARG A 74 -9.51 -23.45 -12.17
C ARG A 74 -9.29 -24.91 -11.79
N LYS A 75 -8.05 -25.42 -11.91
CA LYS A 75 -7.70 -26.82 -11.57
C LYS A 75 -7.96 -27.17 -10.10
N PHE A 76 -7.91 -26.17 -9.22
CA PHE A 76 -8.15 -26.33 -7.79
C PHE A 76 -9.62 -26.17 -7.39
N LEU A 77 -10.52 -25.89 -8.33
CA LEU A 77 -11.96 -25.86 -8.04
C LEU A 77 -12.52 -27.29 -7.87
N PRO A 78 -13.53 -27.47 -7.00
CA PRO A 78 -14.28 -28.71 -6.95
C PRO A 78 -15.02 -28.98 -8.26
N LYS A 79 -15.35 -30.25 -8.53
CA LYS A 79 -15.91 -30.69 -9.83
C LYS A 79 -17.20 -29.93 -10.21
N GLY A 80 -18.06 -29.60 -9.25
CA GLY A 80 -19.30 -28.85 -9.47
C GLY A 80 -19.11 -27.36 -9.81
N TYR A 81 -17.90 -26.83 -9.67
CA TYR A 81 -17.57 -25.41 -9.84
C TYR A 81 -16.52 -25.14 -10.93
N ALA A 82 -16.04 -26.18 -11.61
CA ALA A 82 -14.98 -26.05 -12.61
C ALA A 82 -15.45 -25.46 -13.96
N ASN A 83 -16.74 -25.60 -14.29
CA ASN A 83 -17.32 -25.05 -15.51
C ASN A 83 -17.73 -23.58 -15.30
N ILE A 84 -16.76 -22.69 -15.41
CA ILE A 84 -16.92 -21.25 -15.21
C ILE A 84 -16.31 -20.46 -16.35
N ASP A 85 -16.87 -19.28 -16.63
CA ASP A 85 -16.39 -18.37 -17.66
C ASP A 85 -16.18 -16.95 -17.13
N SER A 86 -15.26 -16.23 -17.79
CA SER A 86 -14.92 -14.84 -17.46
C SER A 86 -16.09 -13.91 -17.79
N LEU A 87 -16.48 -13.06 -16.83
CA LEU A 87 -17.47 -12.00 -17.05
C LEU A 87 -16.96 -11.00 -18.09
N TYR A 88 -15.67 -10.63 -18.03
CA TYR A 88 -15.06 -9.70 -18.97
C TYR A 88 -15.12 -10.24 -20.40
N ASN A 89 -14.67 -11.48 -20.61
CA ASN A 89 -14.69 -12.10 -21.94
C ASN A 89 -16.12 -12.29 -22.45
N MET A 90 -17.06 -12.72 -21.60
CA MET A 90 -18.44 -12.98 -22.00
C MET A 90 -19.22 -11.72 -22.42
N TYR A 91 -18.98 -10.58 -21.76
CA TYR A 91 -19.88 -9.42 -21.89
C TYR A 91 -19.18 -8.14 -22.37
N TYR A 92 -17.87 -8.01 -22.21
CA TYR A 92 -17.18 -6.72 -22.33
C TYR A 92 -16.12 -6.70 -23.44
N LYS A 93 -15.32 -7.75 -23.60
CA LYS A 93 -14.19 -7.80 -24.53
C LYS A 93 -14.56 -7.36 -25.95
N GLU A 94 -15.58 -7.98 -26.54
CA GLU A 94 -16.02 -7.68 -27.91
C GLU A 94 -16.66 -6.30 -28.07
N ASN A 95 -17.17 -5.71 -26.98
CA ASN A 95 -17.80 -4.40 -27.01
C ASN A 95 -16.81 -3.22 -26.83
N CYS A 96 -15.54 -3.52 -26.59
CA CYS A 96 -14.50 -2.53 -26.28
C CYS A 96 -13.37 -2.46 -27.30
N THR A 97 -13.52 -3.09 -28.47
CA THR A 97 -12.47 -3.18 -29.52
C THR A 97 -11.88 -1.82 -29.92
N SER A 98 -12.69 -0.78 -30.04
CA SER A 98 -12.20 0.57 -30.39
C SER A 98 -11.32 1.24 -29.32
N TYR A 99 -11.20 0.67 -28.13
CA TYR A 99 -10.41 1.20 -27.01
C TYR A 99 -9.54 0.11 -26.36
N GLU A 100 -9.32 -1.00 -27.05
CA GLU A 100 -8.64 -2.19 -26.49
C GLU A 100 -7.20 -1.89 -26.06
N ASP A 101 -6.51 -1.00 -26.77
CA ASP A 101 -5.15 -0.55 -26.42
C ASP A 101 -5.09 0.09 -25.02
N ASN A 102 -6.20 0.62 -24.52
CA ASN A 102 -6.27 1.21 -23.18
C ASN A 102 -6.83 0.24 -22.13
N ILE A 103 -7.06 -1.03 -22.46
CA ILE A 103 -7.59 -2.03 -21.52
C ILE A 103 -6.66 -3.23 -21.46
N PHE A 104 -6.19 -3.55 -20.26
CA PHE A 104 -5.46 -4.77 -19.99
C PHE A 104 -6.27 -5.72 -19.12
N TYR A 105 -6.66 -6.87 -19.68
CA TYR A 105 -7.23 -7.98 -18.91
C TYR A 105 -6.13 -8.99 -18.57
N ALA A 106 -5.76 -9.06 -17.29
CA ALA A 106 -4.57 -9.80 -16.85
C ALA A 106 -4.71 -11.33 -16.84
N LEU A 107 -5.81 -11.90 -17.36
CA LEU A 107 -6.10 -13.34 -17.27
C LEU A 107 -5.02 -14.21 -17.91
N ASP A 108 -4.73 -13.97 -19.19
CA ASP A 108 -3.84 -14.83 -19.96
C ASP A 108 -2.40 -14.72 -19.45
N LEU A 109 -1.97 -13.49 -19.07
CA LEU A 109 -0.68 -13.27 -18.42
C LEU A 109 -0.55 -14.13 -17.16
N LEU A 110 -1.51 -14.05 -16.24
CA LEU A 110 -1.42 -14.78 -14.98
C LEU A 110 -1.50 -16.30 -15.18
N ILE A 111 -2.33 -16.80 -16.10
CA ILE A 111 -2.37 -18.23 -16.44
C ILE A 111 -1.02 -18.72 -16.99
N SER A 112 -0.39 -17.94 -17.89
CA SER A 112 0.87 -18.34 -18.51
C SER A 112 2.02 -18.54 -17.50
N LEU A 113 1.98 -17.81 -16.38
CA LEU A 113 3.00 -17.82 -15.34
C LEU A 113 2.79 -18.91 -14.27
N GLU A 114 1.63 -19.60 -14.26
CA GLU A 114 1.28 -20.60 -13.25
C GLU A 114 2.20 -21.82 -13.22
N ASN A 115 2.95 -22.07 -14.30
CA ASN A 115 3.96 -23.12 -14.36
C ASN A 115 5.29 -22.72 -13.69
N GLU A 116 5.55 -21.41 -13.55
CA GLU A 116 6.78 -20.89 -12.94
C GLU A 116 6.59 -20.58 -11.45
N TYR A 117 5.46 -19.97 -11.10
CA TYR A 117 5.12 -19.64 -9.72
C TYR A 117 3.62 -19.40 -9.55
N SER A 118 3.14 -19.53 -8.31
CA SER A 118 1.75 -19.22 -7.99
C SER A 118 1.47 -17.72 -8.17
N THR A 119 0.53 -17.38 -9.05
CA THR A 119 0.10 -16.00 -9.32
C THR A 119 -1.03 -15.50 -8.42
N PHE A 120 -1.65 -16.39 -7.65
CA PHE A 120 -2.62 -16.05 -6.60
C PHE A 120 -2.21 -16.67 -5.29
N LEU A 121 -2.47 -15.96 -4.20
CA LEU A 121 -2.31 -16.50 -2.85
C LEU A 121 -3.35 -17.60 -2.62
N LYS A 122 -2.96 -18.68 -1.96
CA LYS A 122 -3.77 -19.85 -1.64
C LYS A 122 -4.92 -19.50 -0.69
N TYR A 123 -4.63 -18.73 0.35
CA TYR A 123 -5.60 -18.39 1.41
C TYR A 123 -6.12 -16.94 1.34
N ASP A 124 -5.86 -16.24 0.23
CA ASP A 124 -6.34 -14.87 -0.02
C ASP A 124 -7.19 -14.78 -1.30
N THR A 125 -7.95 -13.71 -1.43
CA THR A 125 -8.60 -13.33 -2.69
C THR A 125 -7.66 -12.67 -3.71
N HIS A 126 -6.54 -12.10 -3.26
CA HIS A 126 -5.64 -11.29 -4.07
C HIS A 126 -4.58 -12.11 -4.81
N ILE A 127 -4.01 -11.44 -5.82
CA ILE A 127 -2.87 -11.90 -6.61
C ILE A 127 -1.64 -11.97 -5.70
N SER A 128 -0.72 -12.91 -5.98
CA SER A 128 0.55 -12.98 -5.24
C SER A 128 1.45 -11.81 -5.62
N ASP A 129 2.42 -11.47 -4.77
CA ASP A 129 3.34 -10.37 -5.09
C ASP A 129 4.10 -10.57 -6.40
N ARG A 130 4.40 -11.83 -6.79
CA ARG A 130 4.99 -12.14 -8.10
C ARG A 130 4.01 -11.87 -9.25
N GLY A 131 2.74 -12.22 -9.08
CA GLY A 131 1.70 -11.90 -10.05
C GLY A 131 1.51 -10.39 -10.20
N TYR A 132 1.50 -9.64 -9.09
CA TYR A 132 1.46 -8.18 -9.12
C TYR A 132 2.71 -7.59 -9.79
N LEU A 133 3.89 -8.16 -9.54
CA LEU A 133 5.12 -7.75 -10.20
C LEU A 133 5.05 -7.93 -11.73
N ALA A 134 4.51 -9.06 -12.20
CA ALA A 134 4.32 -9.30 -13.62
C ALA A 134 3.37 -8.27 -14.27
N ILE A 135 2.23 -7.98 -13.60
CA ILE A 135 1.28 -6.96 -14.06
C ILE A 135 1.92 -5.57 -14.02
N ALA A 136 2.69 -5.24 -12.98
CA ALA A 136 3.37 -3.96 -12.88
C ALA A 136 4.41 -3.79 -13.99
N LYS A 137 5.17 -4.83 -14.33
CA LYS A 137 6.12 -4.82 -15.46
C LYS A 137 5.41 -4.53 -16.78
N TYR A 138 4.26 -5.16 -17.03
CA TYR A 138 3.43 -4.86 -18.21
C TYR A 138 2.99 -3.39 -18.24
N ILE A 139 2.49 -2.86 -17.13
CA ILE A 139 2.01 -1.46 -17.06
C ILE A 139 3.17 -0.46 -17.25
N LEU A 140 4.33 -0.74 -16.67
CA LEU A 140 5.52 0.10 -16.83
C LEU A 140 5.98 0.12 -18.30
N ASP A 141 6.00 -1.04 -18.96
CA ASP A 141 6.32 -1.17 -20.38
C ASP A 141 5.33 -0.39 -21.25
N PHE A 142 4.02 -0.53 -21.00
CA PHE A 142 2.98 0.25 -21.65
C PHE A 142 3.24 1.77 -21.54
N PHE A 143 3.66 2.23 -20.37
CA PHE A 143 4.03 3.63 -20.15
C PHE A 143 5.42 4.02 -20.65
N ASN A 144 6.19 3.09 -21.21
CA ASN A 144 7.59 3.26 -21.62
C ASN A 144 8.47 3.70 -20.45
N ILE A 145 8.29 3.06 -19.30
CA ILE A 145 9.12 3.24 -18.10
C ILE A 145 9.96 1.98 -17.91
N ALA A 146 11.27 2.15 -17.85
CA ALA A 146 12.19 1.05 -17.58
C ALA A 146 11.96 0.48 -16.17
N TYR A 147 11.82 -0.85 -16.09
CA TYR A 147 11.72 -1.56 -14.82
C TYR A 147 13.03 -1.49 -14.01
N ASN A 148 12.92 -1.29 -12.70
CA ASN A 148 14.05 -1.13 -11.80
C ASN A 148 14.41 -2.52 -11.27
N LYS A 149 15.38 -3.15 -11.93
CA LYS A 149 15.82 -4.51 -11.58
C LYS A 149 16.30 -4.66 -10.13
N LYS A 150 16.68 -3.57 -9.44
CA LYS A 150 17.03 -3.63 -8.01
C LYS A 150 15.86 -4.13 -7.16
N LEU A 151 14.63 -3.87 -7.58
CA LEU A 151 13.43 -4.29 -6.87
C LEU A 151 13.35 -5.81 -6.69
N ASP A 152 13.84 -6.60 -7.67
CA ASP A 152 13.83 -8.06 -7.59
C ASP A 152 14.58 -8.56 -6.34
N SER A 153 15.63 -7.84 -5.92
CA SER A 153 16.44 -8.17 -4.73
C SER A 153 15.83 -7.68 -3.41
N MET A 154 14.81 -6.81 -3.45
CA MET A 154 14.20 -6.21 -2.27
C MET A 154 13.01 -7.01 -1.74
N PHE A 155 12.53 -7.99 -2.50
CA PHE A 155 11.49 -8.90 -2.08
C PHE A 155 11.99 -9.85 -1.00
N GLN A 156 11.33 -9.82 0.16
CA GLN A 156 11.59 -10.72 1.27
C GLN A 156 10.39 -11.62 1.50
N LYS A 157 10.67 -12.90 1.72
CA LYS A 157 9.68 -13.89 2.14
C LYS A 157 9.19 -13.56 3.54
N ARG A 158 7.87 -13.53 3.73
CA ARG A 158 7.20 -13.32 5.02
C ARG A 158 6.00 -14.24 5.15
N LEU A 159 5.66 -14.61 6.38
CA LEU A 159 4.41 -15.32 6.66
C LEU A 159 3.31 -14.31 6.97
N ALA A 160 2.22 -14.34 6.20
CA ALA A 160 1.06 -13.47 6.38
C ALA A 160 -0.23 -14.26 6.58
N SER A 161 -1.12 -13.72 7.42
CA SER A 161 -2.49 -14.21 7.58
C SER A 161 -3.42 -13.40 6.68
N ASN A 162 -4.12 -14.11 5.80
CA ASN A 162 -4.78 -13.58 4.62
C ASN A 162 -6.31 -13.43 4.81
N ASP A 163 -6.97 -12.71 3.90
CA ASP A 163 -8.36 -12.28 4.09
C ASP A 163 -9.37 -13.44 4.21
N LEU A 164 -9.22 -14.53 3.44
CA LEU A 164 -10.08 -15.71 3.54
C LEU A 164 -9.72 -16.58 4.74
N SER A 165 -8.43 -16.73 5.09
CA SER A 165 -8.05 -17.48 6.29
C SER A 165 -8.55 -16.83 7.58
N LYS A 166 -8.68 -15.51 7.63
CA LYS A 166 -9.35 -14.81 8.74
C LYS A 166 -10.84 -15.17 8.87
N LYS A 167 -11.54 -15.42 7.76
CA LYS A 167 -12.97 -15.74 7.76
C LYS A 167 -13.30 -17.16 8.24
N ILE A 168 -12.44 -18.13 7.93
CA ILE A 168 -12.75 -19.56 8.17
C ILE A 168 -11.70 -20.30 9.00
N LEU A 169 -10.45 -19.84 9.06
CA LEU A 169 -9.37 -20.48 9.80
C LEU A 169 -8.97 -19.74 11.08
N LYS A 170 -9.75 -18.73 11.49
CA LYS A 170 -9.43 -17.83 12.63
C LYS A 170 -7.99 -17.29 12.55
N GLY A 171 -7.51 -17.03 11.33
CA GLY A 171 -6.18 -16.50 11.07
C GLY A 171 -5.02 -17.50 11.07
N LYS A 172 -5.27 -18.80 11.28
CA LYS A 172 -4.22 -19.85 11.31
C LYS A 172 -3.64 -20.23 9.94
N GLY A 173 -4.29 -19.85 8.84
CA GLY A 173 -3.76 -20.04 7.48
C GLY A 173 -2.69 -18.99 7.16
N LEU A 174 -1.45 -19.28 7.56
CA LEU A 174 -0.29 -18.48 7.18
C LEU A 174 0.22 -18.91 5.81
N GLU A 175 0.54 -17.95 4.97
CA GLU A 175 1.12 -18.19 3.64
C GLU A 175 2.37 -17.36 3.46
N GLU A 176 3.34 -17.91 2.72
CA GLU A 176 4.53 -17.18 2.30
C GLU A 176 4.16 -16.14 1.24
N VAL A 177 4.36 -14.86 1.57
CA VAL A 177 4.19 -13.71 0.69
C VAL A 177 5.56 -13.04 0.48
N LEU A 178 5.75 -12.35 -0.64
CA LEU A 178 6.96 -11.58 -0.91
C LEU A 178 6.69 -10.10 -0.69
N LYS A 179 7.13 -9.56 0.43
CA LYS A 179 7.00 -8.11 0.66
C LYS A 179 8.27 -7.38 0.27
N ILE A 180 8.10 -6.22 -0.36
CA ILE A 180 9.21 -5.31 -0.60
C ILE A 180 9.66 -4.75 0.75
N SER A 181 10.94 -4.94 1.05
CA SER A 181 11.62 -4.44 2.25
C SER A 181 12.36 -3.13 1.98
N ASN A 182 12.81 -2.43 3.02
CA ASN A 182 13.72 -1.27 2.93
C ASN A 182 13.22 -0.15 1.99
N CYS A 183 11.97 0.24 2.18
CA CYS A 183 11.31 1.26 1.39
C CYS A 183 11.49 2.65 2.02
N ASN A 184 12.40 3.46 1.46
CA ASN A 184 12.59 4.87 1.84
C ASN A 184 11.68 5.79 1.01
N PHE A 185 10.38 5.60 1.13
CA PHE A 185 9.37 6.52 0.59
C PHE A 185 8.39 6.93 1.68
N TYR A 186 7.94 8.17 1.61
CA TYR A 186 6.86 8.71 2.44
C TYR A 186 5.54 8.08 2.00
N THR A 187 4.72 7.68 2.97
CA THR A 187 3.37 7.16 2.71
C THR A 187 2.40 7.67 3.76
N ILE A 188 1.28 8.22 3.30
CA ILE A 188 0.19 8.64 4.19
C ILE A 188 -1.16 8.41 3.53
N GLY A 189 -2.20 8.18 4.33
CA GLY A 189 -3.55 8.00 3.82
C GLY A 189 -4.61 8.28 4.87
N ASN A 190 -5.88 8.31 4.44
CA ASN A 190 -7.03 8.63 5.29
C ASN A 190 -7.80 7.40 5.79
N ARG A 191 -7.35 6.17 5.50
CA ARG A 191 -8.13 4.94 5.73
C ARG A 191 -8.61 4.76 7.18
N SER A 192 -7.79 5.11 8.16
CA SER A 192 -8.11 5.04 9.60
C SER A 192 -9.25 5.97 10.02
N HIS A 193 -9.60 6.93 9.17
CA HIS A 193 -10.64 7.92 9.42
C HIS A 193 -11.92 7.64 8.61
N LEU A 194 -12.02 6.46 7.98
CA LEU A 194 -13.15 6.06 7.14
C LEU A 194 -13.87 4.84 7.74
N THR A 195 -15.21 4.90 7.74
CA THR A 195 -16.09 3.78 8.17
C THR A 195 -16.08 2.61 7.18
N GLY A 196 -15.83 2.89 5.90
CA GLY A 196 -15.68 1.91 4.83
C GLY A 196 -14.35 2.06 4.09
N ASN A 197 -14.19 1.35 2.98
CA ASN A 197 -13.01 1.47 2.12
C ASN A 197 -13.20 2.43 0.94
N GLY A 198 -14.41 2.90 0.68
CA GLY A 198 -14.67 3.94 -0.33
C GLY A 198 -14.08 5.28 0.08
N ASP A 199 -13.64 6.07 -0.91
CA ASP A 199 -13.00 7.38 -0.72
C ASP A 199 -11.66 7.34 0.02
N GLU A 200 -11.07 6.15 0.13
CA GLU A 200 -9.71 5.99 0.61
C GLU A 200 -8.75 6.68 -0.35
N VAL A 201 -7.90 7.56 0.19
CA VAL A 201 -6.78 8.19 -0.51
C VAL A 201 -5.50 7.72 0.13
N THR A 202 -4.52 7.35 -0.69
CA THR A 202 -3.16 7.07 -0.23
C THR A 202 -2.16 7.80 -1.11
N ILE A 203 -1.25 8.53 -0.48
CA ILE A 203 -0.19 9.30 -1.13
C ILE A 203 1.13 8.57 -0.86
N TYR A 204 1.90 8.33 -1.92
CA TYR A 204 3.29 7.91 -1.85
C TYR A 204 4.15 9.02 -2.42
N TYR A 205 5.27 9.30 -1.76
CA TYR A 205 6.28 10.23 -2.25
C TYR A 205 7.68 9.64 -2.07
N ASN A 206 8.45 9.62 -3.15
CA ASN A 206 9.81 9.08 -3.15
C ASN A 206 10.83 10.17 -3.54
N ALA A 207 11.50 10.73 -2.53
CA ALA A 207 12.53 11.75 -2.68
C ALA A 207 13.74 11.30 -3.53
N ASN A 208 13.95 9.99 -3.68
CA ASN A 208 15.09 9.42 -4.41
C ASN A 208 14.86 9.32 -5.93
N ILE A 209 13.62 9.55 -6.40
CA ILE A 209 13.31 9.56 -7.84
C ILE A 209 13.60 10.95 -8.39
N LYS A 210 14.52 11.01 -9.35
CA LYS A 210 14.94 12.26 -9.99
C LYS A 210 13.90 12.78 -10.97
N GLU A 211 13.30 11.90 -11.77
CA GLU A 211 12.25 12.32 -12.68
C GLU A 211 10.98 12.71 -11.90
N ASN A 212 10.45 13.90 -12.17
CA ASN A 212 9.24 14.39 -11.52
C ASN A 212 7.96 13.77 -12.13
N LYS A 213 7.96 12.45 -12.34
CA LYS A 213 6.82 11.71 -12.90
C LYS A 213 5.79 11.44 -11.81
N ARG A 214 4.51 11.69 -12.13
CA ARG A 214 3.39 11.61 -11.20
C ARG A 214 2.32 10.66 -11.70
N LEU A 215 1.95 9.70 -10.85
CA LEU A 215 0.99 8.66 -11.15
C LEU A 215 -0.28 8.84 -10.34
N LEU A 216 -1.43 8.86 -11.00
CA LEU A 216 -2.74 8.88 -10.34
C LEU A 216 -3.46 7.55 -10.60
N ILE A 217 -3.94 6.91 -9.55
CA ILE A 217 -4.55 5.58 -9.60
C ILE A 217 -5.97 5.62 -9.04
N PHE A 218 -6.95 5.13 -9.80
CA PHE A 218 -8.33 4.97 -9.37
C PHE A 218 -8.75 3.50 -9.39
N GLY A 219 -9.13 2.92 -8.24
CA GLY A 219 -9.65 1.55 -8.29
C GLY A 219 -9.93 0.88 -6.96
N ASP A 220 -9.55 -0.39 -6.90
CA ASP A 220 -9.73 -1.23 -5.73
C ASP A 220 -8.43 -1.71 -5.08
N SER A 221 -8.57 -2.58 -4.09
CA SER A 221 -7.44 -3.11 -3.34
C SER A 221 -6.41 -3.80 -4.24
N PHE A 222 -6.80 -4.32 -5.42
CA PHE A 222 -5.85 -4.92 -6.35
C PHE A 222 -4.84 -3.90 -6.87
N LEU A 223 -5.30 -2.68 -7.20
CA LEU A 223 -4.40 -1.61 -7.59
C LEU A 223 -3.63 -1.04 -6.40
N LYS A 224 -4.25 -0.99 -5.22
CA LYS A 224 -3.59 -0.52 -4.00
C LYS A 224 -2.38 -1.39 -3.64
N ASP A 225 -2.47 -2.70 -3.79
CA ASP A 225 -1.38 -3.63 -3.48
C ASP A 225 -0.16 -3.44 -4.39
N MET A 226 -0.32 -2.80 -5.55
CA MET A 226 0.78 -2.50 -6.48
C MET A 226 1.54 -1.21 -6.14
N LEU A 227 1.03 -0.36 -5.25
CA LEU A 227 1.65 0.94 -4.94
C LEU A 227 3.12 0.84 -4.49
N PRO A 228 3.53 -0.15 -3.67
CA PRO A 228 4.94 -0.30 -3.30
C PRO A 228 5.86 -0.66 -4.49
N ILE A 229 5.33 -1.27 -5.56
CA ILE A 229 6.13 -1.54 -6.77
C ILE A 229 6.29 -0.23 -7.55
N PHE A 230 5.19 0.49 -7.76
CA PHE A 230 5.21 1.75 -8.50
C PHE A 230 6.04 2.85 -7.82
N SER A 231 6.15 2.86 -6.49
CA SER A 231 6.91 3.88 -5.76
C SER A 231 8.41 3.89 -6.08
N PHE A 232 8.94 2.87 -6.76
CA PHE A 232 10.32 2.84 -7.28
C PHE A 232 10.49 3.51 -8.64
N HIS A 233 9.39 3.97 -9.25
CA HIS A 233 9.33 4.48 -10.61
C HIS A 233 8.75 5.88 -10.71
N PHE A 234 7.97 6.28 -9.72
CA PHE A 234 7.26 7.54 -9.69
C PHE A 234 7.63 8.31 -8.44
N LYS A 235 7.82 9.62 -8.61
CA LYS A 235 8.14 10.51 -7.49
C LYS A 235 6.91 10.76 -6.63
N ASP A 236 5.76 10.99 -7.26
CA ASP A 236 4.48 11.11 -6.58
C ASP A 236 3.51 10.05 -7.09
N ILE A 237 2.80 9.40 -6.16
CA ILE A 237 1.67 8.55 -6.48
C ILE A 237 0.50 8.96 -5.60
N MET A 238 -0.66 9.18 -6.21
CA MET A 238 -1.93 9.30 -5.49
C MET A 238 -2.84 8.16 -5.90
N TYR A 239 -3.25 7.36 -4.93
CA TYR A 239 -4.27 6.33 -5.09
C TYR A 239 -5.59 6.81 -4.50
N ILE A 240 -6.69 6.55 -5.21
CA ILE A 240 -8.05 6.83 -4.77
C ILE A 240 -8.90 5.56 -4.96
N ARG A 241 -9.50 5.07 -3.88
CA ARG A 241 -10.48 3.98 -3.94
C ARG A 241 -11.81 4.49 -4.47
N SER A 242 -11.95 4.47 -5.79
CA SER A 242 -13.17 4.85 -6.50
C SER A 242 -13.34 4.01 -7.77
N GLN A 243 -14.60 3.76 -8.13
CA GLN A 243 -14.95 3.18 -9.44
C GLN A 243 -15.00 4.23 -10.56
N PHE A 244 -14.94 5.51 -10.20
CA PHE A 244 -15.04 6.66 -11.10
C PHE A 244 -13.69 7.36 -11.23
N ILE A 245 -13.44 7.97 -12.40
CA ILE A 245 -12.44 9.02 -12.53
C ILE A 245 -13.00 10.33 -11.96
N HIS A 246 -12.25 10.93 -11.03
CA HIS A 246 -12.53 12.24 -10.47
C HIS A 246 -11.71 13.30 -11.21
N TYR A 247 -12.29 13.88 -12.27
CA TYR A 247 -11.58 14.80 -13.19
C TYR A 247 -11.14 16.11 -12.51
N ASP A 248 -11.81 16.51 -11.44
CA ASP A 248 -11.38 17.58 -10.53
C ASP A 248 -10.03 17.25 -9.88
N ILE A 249 -9.85 16.02 -9.40
CA ILE A 249 -8.57 15.54 -8.88
C ILE A 249 -7.53 15.43 -10.00
N VAL A 250 -7.89 14.86 -11.16
CA VAL A 250 -6.96 14.76 -12.31
C VAL A 250 -6.39 16.13 -12.64
N LYS A 251 -7.24 17.16 -12.70
CA LYS A 251 -6.84 18.53 -13.04
C LYS A 251 -5.92 19.14 -11.98
N SER A 252 -6.25 19.00 -10.70
CA SER A 252 -5.46 19.60 -9.61
C SER A 252 -4.15 18.84 -9.34
N PHE A 253 -4.19 17.51 -9.40
CA PHE A 253 -3.01 16.67 -9.25
C PHE A 253 -2.10 16.70 -10.48
N ASN A 254 -2.62 17.00 -11.68
CA ASN A 254 -1.85 17.09 -12.93
C ASN A 254 -0.88 15.91 -13.14
N PRO A 255 -1.40 14.67 -13.28
CA PRO A 255 -0.57 13.48 -13.47
C PRO A 255 0.00 13.39 -14.88
N ASP A 256 1.16 12.75 -15.02
CA ASP A 256 1.68 12.30 -16.31
C ASP A 256 0.96 11.04 -16.81
N MET A 257 0.51 10.22 -15.85
CA MET A 257 -0.02 8.89 -16.11
C MET A 257 -1.20 8.59 -15.18
N VAL A 258 -2.20 7.92 -15.73
CA VAL A 258 -3.37 7.48 -14.99
C VAL A 258 -3.58 5.98 -15.17
N ILE A 259 -3.76 5.28 -14.06
CA ILE A 259 -4.23 3.90 -14.06
C ILE A 259 -5.63 3.90 -13.46
N SER A 260 -6.56 3.18 -14.08
CA SER A 260 -7.76 2.75 -13.35
C SER A 260 -7.95 1.25 -13.43
N GLY A 261 -8.78 0.69 -12.55
CA GLY A 261 -8.97 -0.76 -12.59
C GLY A 261 -9.81 -1.32 -11.46
N ASN A 262 -10.25 -2.55 -11.66
CA ASN A 262 -11.03 -3.30 -10.68
C ASN A 262 -10.90 -4.80 -10.90
N ALA A 263 -11.13 -5.56 -9.85
CA ALA A 263 -11.39 -6.99 -9.97
C ALA A 263 -12.63 -7.23 -10.84
N GLU A 264 -12.59 -8.28 -11.65
CA GLU A 264 -13.60 -8.62 -12.64
C GLU A 264 -15.00 -8.79 -12.04
N ARG A 265 -15.10 -9.27 -10.79
CA ARG A 265 -16.37 -9.38 -10.06
C ARG A 265 -17.14 -8.05 -9.93
N TYR A 266 -16.45 -6.90 -9.96
CA TYR A 266 -17.09 -5.58 -9.94
C TYR A 266 -17.79 -5.23 -11.26
N LEU A 267 -17.45 -5.90 -12.37
CA LEU A 267 -18.14 -5.75 -13.65
C LEU A 267 -19.59 -6.25 -13.61
N SER A 268 -20.01 -6.93 -12.54
CA SER A 268 -21.42 -7.26 -12.33
C SER A 268 -22.31 -6.03 -12.04
N ASN A 269 -21.72 -4.90 -11.61
CA ASN A 269 -22.45 -3.69 -11.22
C ASN A 269 -21.64 -2.42 -11.54
N VAL A 270 -21.58 -2.07 -12.83
CA VAL A 270 -20.84 -0.90 -13.30
C VAL A 270 -21.73 0.33 -13.30
N LYS A 271 -21.36 1.35 -12.52
CA LYS A 271 -22.05 2.65 -12.53
C LYS A 271 -21.51 3.57 -13.62
N SER A 272 -22.37 4.38 -14.21
CA SER A 272 -21.96 5.43 -15.14
C SER A 272 -21.21 6.55 -14.42
N GLU A 273 -20.11 7.03 -15.01
CA GLU A 273 -19.39 8.24 -14.56
C GLU A 273 -20.20 9.52 -14.70
N LYS A 274 -21.37 9.50 -15.36
CA LYS A 274 -22.31 10.63 -15.30
C LYS A 274 -22.82 10.89 -13.88
N ASN A 275 -22.77 9.87 -13.03
CA ASN A 275 -23.23 9.92 -11.64
C ASN A 275 -22.06 10.14 -10.66
N ALA A 276 -20.87 10.46 -11.14
CA ALA A 276 -19.72 10.73 -10.28
C ALA A 276 -19.92 12.07 -9.57
N ASN A 277 -19.82 12.07 -8.25
CA ASN A 277 -19.82 13.29 -7.44
C ASN A 277 -18.43 13.94 -7.45
N ASN A 278 -18.39 15.25 -7.14
CA ASN A 278 -17.14 15.94 -6.84
C ASN A 278 -16.45 15.26 -5.65
N PHE A 279 -15.19 14.84 -5.82
CA PHE A 279 -14.50 14.04 -4.81
C PHE A 279 -14.28 14.82 -3.52
N LEU A 280 -13.87 16.09 -3.65
CA LEU A 280 -13.55 16.97 -2.52
C LEU A 280 -14.78 17.26 -1.65
N MET A 281 -15.98 17.16 -2.22
CA MET A 281 -17.23 17.37 -1.48
C MET A 281 -17.78 16.11 -0.80
N THR A 282 -17.21 14.92 -1.06
CA THR A 282 -17.75 13.64 -0.53
C THR A 282 -17.73 13.53 0.99
N LYS A 283 -16.82 14.26 1.66
CA LYS A 283 -16.68 14.28 3.13
C LYS A 283 -16.94 15.65 3.74
N TYR A 284 -17.34 16.63 2.94
CA TYR A 284 -17.62 17.97 3.45
C TYR A 284 -18.80 17.92 4.43
N GLY A 285 -18.58 18.38 5.65
CA GLY A 285 -19.58 18.37 6.73
C GLY A 285 -19.79 17.00 7.42
N ASP A 286 -19.01 15.98 7.10
CA ASP A 286 -19.06 14.70 7.84
C ASP A 286 -18.29 14.82 9.15
N ASN A 287 -19.02 15.03 10.26
CA ASN A 287 -18.45 15.15 11.60
C ASN A 287 -17.68 13.90 12.07
N LYS A 288 -17.84 12.75 11.39
CA LYS A 288 -17.08 11.51 11.69
C LYS A 288 -15.77 11.43 10.90
N TYR A 289 -15.59 12.27 9.88
CA TYR A 289 -14.38 12.31 9.08
C TYR A 289 -13.43 13.40 9.59
N SER A 290 -12.48 13.00 10.44
CA SER A 290 -11.46 13.90 11.01
C SER A 290 -10.06 13.36 10.66
N PRO A 291 -9.59 13.57 9.42
CA PRO A 291 -8.27 13.10 9.01
C PRO A 291 -7.15 13.84 9.74
N SER A 292 -5.98 13.21 9.84
CA SER A 292 -4.82 13.84 10.46
C SER A 292 -4.38 15.11 9.72
N LYS A 293 -3.86 16.11 10.46
CA LYS A 293 -3.26 17.31 9.85
C LYS A 293 -2.16 16.95 8.84
N GLU A 294 -1.36 15.95 9.16
CA GLU A 294 -0.28 15.46 8.29
C GLU A 294 -0.81 14.96 6.94
N TYR A 295 -1.93 14.23 6.95
CA TYR A 295 -2.60 13.81 5.72
C TYR A 295 -3.16 15.02 4.95
N LEU A 296 -3.79 15.96 5.65
CA LEU A 296 -4.36 17.16 5.02
C LEU A 296 -3.27 18.02 4.35
N ASP A 297 -2.15 18.24 5.04
CA ASP A 297 -1.00 18.98 4.52
C ASP A 297 -0.46 18.30 3.24
N ALA A 298 -0.29 16.97 3.27
CA ALA A 298 0.16 16.20 2.10
C ALA A 298 -0.84 16.22 0.95
N PHE A 299 -2.13 16.01 1.23
CA PHE A 299 -3.17 16.00 0.21
C PHE A 299 -3.33 17.37 -0.44
N GLN A 300 -3.34 18.44 0.36
CA GLN A 300 -3.36 19.81 -0.13
C GLN A 300 -2.12 20.10 -1.00
N ALA A 301 -0.92 19.74 -0.56
CA ALA A 301 0.30 19.93 -1.32
C ALA A 301 0.23 19.22 -2.69
N GLN A 302 -0.20 17.95 -2.71
CA GLN A 302 -0.33 17.19 -3.95
C GLN A 302 -1.33 17.80 -4.94
N LEU A 303 -2.48 18.29 -4.45
CA LEU A 303 -3.48 18.98 -5.29
C LEU A 303 -3.09 20.42 -5.66
N SER A 304 -2.15 21.03 -4.92
CA SER A 304 -1.66 22.39 -5.17
C SER A 304 -0.54 22.43 -6.19
N SER A 305 0.15 21.31 -6.42
CA SER A 305 1.29 21.16 -7.33
C SER A 305 1.20 21.87 -8.68
N TYR A 306 0.03 21.94 -9.31
CA TYR A 306 -0.15 22.59 -10.60
C TYR A 306 -0.42 24.10 -10.49
N TYR A 307 -1.42 24.49 -9.69
CA TYR A 307 -1.87 25.89 -9.60
C TYR A 307 -1.09 26.73 -8.57
N TYR A 308 -0.55 26.09 -7.54
CA TYR A 308 0.18 26.71 -6.44
C TYR A 308 1.45 25.89 -6.12
N PRO A 309 2.41 25.81 -7.06
CA PRO A 309 3.57 24.93 -6.95
C PRO A 309 4.46 25.23 -5.74
N HIS A 310 4.42 26.44 -5.18
CA HIS A 310 5.15 26.79 -3.95
C HIS A 310 4.69 25.97 -2.74
N ILE A 311 3.37 25.72 -2.59
CA ILE A 311 2.82 24.88 -1.51
C ILE A 311 3.36 23.46 -1.62
N TYR A 312 3.40 22.90 -2.83
CA TYR A 312 3.98 21.59 -3.06
C TYR A 312 5.48 21.57 -2.74
N LYS A 313 6.25 22.56 -3.19
CA LYS A 313 7.69 22.65 -2.94
C LYS A 313 8.03 22.77 -1.46
N GLU A 314 7.33 23.62 -0.70
CA GLU A 314 7.54 23.75 0.74
C GLU A 314 7.26 22.44 1.47
N TRP A 315 6.18 21.74 1.11
CA TRP A 315 5.89 20.42 1.63
C TRP A 315 6.96 19.40 1.21
N GLU A 316 7.38 19.42 -0.05
CA GLU A 316 8.40 18.53 -0.61
C GLU A 316 9.73 18.68 0.11
N GLU A 317 10.19 19.91 0.36
CA GLU A 317 11.41 20.22 1.11
C GLU A 317 11.33 19.69 2.54
N LYS A 318 10.20 19.93 3.22
CA LYS A 318 9.95 19.39 4.56
C LYS A 318 10.01 17.86 4.60
N ILE A 319 9.42 17.19 3.61
CA ILE A 319 9.44 15.72 3.55
C ILE A 319 10.82 15.22 3.12
N LYS A 320 11.50 15.87 2.18
CA LYS A 320 12.88 15.55 1.80
C LYS A 320 13.76 15.57 3.03
N ASP A 321 13.78 16.65 3.81
CA ASP A 321 14.59 16.74 5.03
C ASP A 321 14.39 15.55 6.00
N ILE A 322 13.17 15.00 6.08
CA ILE A 322 12.86 13.83 6.93
C ILE A 322 13.38 12.52 6.31
N TYR A 323 13.28 12.37 4.99
CA TYR A 323 13.52 11.10 4.28
C TYR A 323 14.84 11.02 3.50
N SER A 324 15.58 12.12 3.36
CA SER A 324 16.92 12.19 2.74
C SER A 324 18.06 12.10 3.76
N ASN A 325 17.79 11.69 5.00
CA ASN A 325 18.81 11.53 6.02
C ASN A 325 19.80 10.39 5.63
N PRO A 326 21.11 10.66 5.52
CA PRO A 326 22.14 9.68 5.15
C PRO A 326 22.30 8.52 6.14
N LEU A 327 21.69 8.60 7.33
CA LEU A 327 21.77 7.56 8.35
C LEU A 327 20.93 6.30 8.05
N ASN A 328 20.33 6.15 6.85
CA ASN A 328 19.40 5.05 6.52
C ASN A 328 18.27 4.90 7.56
N LEU A 329 17.97 5.99 8.24
CA LEU A 329 16.88 6.14 9.16
C LEU A 329 15.58 5.92 8.39
N THR A 330 15.01 4.72 8.49
CA THR A 330 13.58 4.50 8.18
C THR A 330 12.71 5.18 9.25
N ILE A 331 13.08 6.42 9.66
CA ILE A 331 12.27 7.28 10.48
C ILE A 331 11.09 7.69 9.60
N LYS A 332 9.98 6.99 9.75
CA LYS A 332 8.76 7.37 9.04
C LYS A 332 8.03 8.52 9.75
N ARG A 333 8.36 8.79 11.02
CA ARG A 333 7.69 9.84 11.81
C ARG A 333 8.56 10.34 12.96
N LEU A 334 8.73 11.67 13.01
CA LEU A 334 9.17 12.42 14.18
C LEU A 334 7.94 13.02 14.87
N SER A 335 7.91 13.06 16.20
CA SER A 335 6.90 13.86 16.91
C SER A 335 7.15 15.35 16.72
N LYS A 336 6.13 16.18 16.99
CA LYS A 336 6.24 17.66 16.90
C LYS A 336 7.26 18.23 17.88
N ASP A 337 7.62 17.47 18.89
CA ASP A 337 8.53 17.85 19.97
C ASP A 337 9.99 17.56 19.63
N ILE A 338 10.28 17.17 18.39
CA ILE A 338 11.64 16.99 17.87
C ILE A 338 11.88 18.03 16.78
N VAL A 339 12.81 18.94 17.04
CA VAL A 339 13.29 19.92 16.07
C VAL A 339 14.67 19.46 15.59
N LEU A 340 14.83 19.30 14.28
CA LEU A 340 16.15 19.07 13.67
C LEU A 340 16.91 20.41 13.64
N ASP A 341 18.09 20.46 14.26
CA ASP A 341 18.96 21.63 14.08
C ASP A 341 19.59 21.59 12.68
N LYS A 342 19.25 22.60 11.88
CA LYS A 342 19.68 22.74 10.49
C LYS A 342 21.11 23.31 10.34
N LYS A 343 21.74 23.77 11.43
CA LYS A 343 23.06 24.41 11.37
C LYS A 343 24.21 23.41 11.24
N GLU A 344 24.05 22.19 11.75
CA GLU A 344 25.05 21.14 11.54
C GLU A 344 24.79 20.40 10.22
N LYS A 345 25.82 20.25 9.39
CA LYS A 345 25.75 19.47 8.13
C LYS A 345 25.51 17.96 8.38
N GLU A 346 25.51 17.53 9.63
CA GLU A 346 25.21 16.17 10.07
C GLU A 346 23.78 16.15 10.66
N PHE A 347 22.83 15.53 9.95
CA PHE A 347 21.42 15.34 10.34
C PHE A 347 21.23 14.38 11.55
N SER A 348 21.95 14.65 12.63
CA SER A 348 22.04 13.80 13.82
C SER A 348 21.61 14.53 15.09
N LEU A 349 21.58 15.87 15.10
CA LEU A 349 21.20 16.67 16.25
C LEU A 349 19.69 16.97 16.27
N PHE A 350 19.05 16.60 17.37
CA PHE A 350 17.62 16.73 17.64
C PHE A 350 17.43 17.52 18.94
N SER A 351 16.74 18.65 18.88
CA SER A 351 16.26 19.34 20.08
C SER A 351 14.90 18.78 20.47
N ILE A 352 14.84 18.22 21.68
CA ILE A 352 13.63 17.67 22.29
C ILE A 352 12.96 18.79 23.08
N THR A 353 11.90 19.35 22.53
CA THR A 353 11.21 20.54 23.06
C THR A 353 10.01 20.18 23.94
N GLY A 354 9.74 18.90 24.15
CA GLY A 354 8.59 18.40 24.90
C GLY A 354 8.81 16.98 25.42
N VAL A 355 7.91 16.54 26.29
CA VAL A 355 8.01 15.28 27.06
C VAL A 355 7.73 14.01 26.23
N ASP A 356 7.28 14.17 24.99
CA ASP A 356 6.80 13.09 24.13
C ASP A 356 7.58 13.04 22.80
N SER A 357 8.91 13.13 22.91
CA SER A 357 9.82 12.96 21.76
C SER A 357 9.76 11.51 21.27
N ARG A 358 9.34 11.31 20.02
CA ARG A 358 9.14 9.96 19.46
C ARG A 358 9.75 9.87 18.08
N ILE A 359 10.61 8.88 17.90
CA ILE A 359 11.18 8.49 16.61
C ILE A 359 10.63 7.10 16.28
N ILE A 360 9.81 7.00 15.24
CA ILE A 360 9.15 5.73 14.88
C ILE A 360 9.83 5.10 13.66
N PHE A 361 10.31 3.87 13.86
CA PHE A 361 10.78 2.98 12.81
C PHE A 361 9.63 2.04 12.41
N ASN A 362 9.06 2.27 11.22
CA ASN A 362 7.99 1.45 10.69
C ASN A 362 8.54 0.40 9.71
N ASP A 363 7.87 -0.76 9.65
CA ASP A 363 8.13 -1.83 8.69
C ASP A 363 9.52 -2.47 8.79
N ILE A 364 10.05 -2.51 10.01
CA ILE A 364 11.30 -3.22 10.30
C ILE A 364 11.11 -4.70 9.91
N CYS A 365 12.11 -5.23 9.21
CA CYS A 365 12.15 -6.62 8.79
C CYS A 365 12.58 -7.51 9.97
N ILE A 366 11.63 -7.84 10.86
CA ILE A 366 11.85 -8.77 11.97
C ILE A 366 11.45 -10.18 11.54
N ASN A 367 12.42 -11.10 11.54
CA ASN A 367 12.24 -12.52 11.30
C ASN A 367 11.69 -13.16 12.59
N LYS A 368 10.54 -13.83 12.46
CA LYS A 368 9.78 -14.37 13.61
C LYS A 368 10.51 -15.42 14.46
N ASN A 369 11.69 -15.89 14.06
CA ASN A 369 12.44 -16.94 14.75
C ASN A 369 13.87 -16.50 15.12
N LYS A 370 14.16 -15.21 15.05
CA LYS A 370 15.49 -14.67 15.26
C LYS A 370 15.43 -13.55 16.27
N ASN A 371 16.29 -13.64 17.29
CA ASN A 371 16.43 -12.58 18.27
C ASN A 371 17.14 -11.40 17.60
N TYR A 372 16.94 -10.21 18.16
CA TYR A 372 17.53 -9.00 17.63
C TYR A 372 18.23 -8.23 18.73
N ILE A 373 19.34 -7.57 18.39
CA ILE A 373 19.98 -6.58 19.23
C ILE A 373 19.74 -5.22 18.61
N PHE A 374 19.02 -4.38 19.34
CA PHE A 374 18.95 -2.96 19.04
C PHE A 374 20.08 -2.24 19.78
N SER A 375 20.99 -1.62 19.04
CA SER A 375 22.08 -0.81 19.58
C SER A 375 21.90 0.63 19.11
N ILE A 376 22.07 1.61 20.00
CA ILE A 376 22.08 3.03 19.65
C ILE A 376 23.18 3.75 20.40
N LYS A 377 23.91 4.61 19.69
CA LYS A 377 24.93 5.49 20.24
C LYS A 377 24.52 6.94 20.00
N PHE A 378 24.43 7.72 21.06
CA PHE A 378 24.00 9.11 20.96
C PHE A 378 24.57 9.97 22.10
N TYR A 379 24.77 11.26 21.82
CA TYR A 379 25.04 12.26 22.85
C TYR A 379 23.72 12.77 23.43
N SER A 380 23.67 13.02 24.73
CA SER A 380 22.61 13.76 25.42
C SER A 380 23.23 14.93 26.18
N ASN A 381 22.58 16.09 26.21
CA ASN A 381 23.03 17.21 27.05
C ASN A 381 22.36 17.23 28.45
N VAL A 382 21.55 16.22 28.77
CA VAL A 382 20.87 16.10 30.06
C VAL A 382 20.79 14.64 30.50
N ASP A 383 20.73 14.43 31.81
CA ASP A 383 20.33 13.15 32.38
C ASP A 383 18.84 12.88 32.07
N SER A 384 18.53 11.67 31.64
CA SER A 384 17.17 11.29 31.27
C SER A 384 16.96 9.77 31.25
N ILE A 385 15.86 9.37 30.62
CA ILE A 385 15.54 7.98 30.35
C ILE A 385 15.33 7.83 28.85
N PHE A 386 16.04 6.88 28.27
CA PHE A 386 15.78 6.36 26.94
C PHE A 386 14.74 5.26 27.06
N GLN A 387 13.74 5.28 26.18
CA GLN A 387 12.72 4.24 26.14
C GLN A 387 12.55 3.69 24.73
N LEU A 388 12.74 2.38 24.57
CA LEU A 388 12.44 1.66 23.35
C LEU A 388 11.10 0.96 23.49
N PHE A 389 10.15 1.33 22.65
CA PHE A 389 8.87 0.65 22.46
C PHE A 389 8.94 -0.30 21.27
N TYR A 390 8.24 -1.42 21.39
CA TYR A 390 8.03 -2.35 20.30
C TYR A 390 6.56 -2.74 20.19
N THR A 391 6.11 -2.95 18.97
CA THR A 391 4.80 -3.59 18.71
C THR A 391 4.92 -5.10 18.89
N THR A 392 3.80 -5.80 18.95
CA THR A 392 3.77 -7.25 19.01
C THR A 392 3.00 -7.85 17.85
N ASN A 393 3.08 -9.18 17.68
CA ASN A 393 2.23 -9.87 16.70
C ASN A 393 0.73 -9.74 17.01
N GLU A 394 0.37 -9.44 18.27
CA GLU A 394 -1.00 -9.32 18.74
C GLU A 394 -1.51 -7.87 18.74
N SER A 395 -0.61 -6.88 18.83
CA SER A 395 -0.97 -5.48 18.85
C SER A 395 -0.04 -4.61 18.00
N SER A 396 -0.65 -3.82 17.11
CA SER A 396 0.04 -2.81 16.31
C SER A 396 0.26 -1.49 17.05
N GLU A 397 -0.18 -1.38 18.30
CA GLU A 397 -0.06 -0.18 19.12
C GLU A 397 1.15 -0.28 20.07
N PHE A 398 1.82 0.86 20.29
CA PHE A 398 2.86 0.97 21.30
C PHE A 398 2.22 1.09 22.68
N SER A 399 2.76 0.36 23.66
CA SER A 399 2.28 0.43 25.05
C SER A 399 3.45 0.39 26.02
N GLU A 400 3.27 0.95 27.22
CA GLU A 400 4.28 0.89 28.29
C GLU A 400 4.67 -0.55 28.64
N ARG A 401 3.73 -1.49 28.55
CA ARG A 401 3.97 -2.92 28.80
C ARG A 401 4.97 -3.53 27.80
N ASN A 402 5.06 -2.97 26.60
CA ASN A 402 5.95 -3.41 25.53
C ASN A 402 7.05 -2.38 25.31
N SER A 403 7.73 -1.99 26.39
CA SER A 403 8.80 -1.03 26.35
C SER A 403 9.96 -1.40 27.27
N ILE A 404 11.15 -0.91 26.94
CA ILE A 404 12.39 -1.12 27.71
C ILE A 404 12.99 0.25 27.99
N LYS A 405 13.16 0.56 29.26
CA LYS A 405 13.76 1.82 29.74
C LYS A 405 15.22 1.62 30.10
N LYS A 406 16.05 2.61 29.79
CA LYS A 406 17.47 2.66 30.12
C LYS A 406 17.82 4.08 30.56
N GLU A 407 18.63 4.18 31.59
CA GLU A 407 19.15 5.46 32.05
C GLU A 407 20.04 6.08 30.98
N VAL A 408 19.96 7.40 30.87
CA VAL A 408 20.77 8.23 29.98
C VAL A 408 21.46 9.25 30.85
N LEU A 409 22.77 9.34 30.73
CA LEU A 409 23.55 10.37 31.40
C LEU A 409 23.85 11.51 30.43
N GLU A 410 24.07 12.71 30.93
CA GLU A 410 24.69 13.79 30.17
C GLU A 410 26.03 13.30 29.59
N GLY A 411 26.24 13.53 28.30
CA GLY A 411 27.39 13.02 27.55
C GLY A 411 27.02 11.92 26.55
N MET A 412 28.01 11.08 26.24
CA MET A 412 27.88 10.03 25.23
C MET A 412 27.31 8.75 25.82
N ASN A 413 26.23 8.25 25.23
CA ASN A 413 25.52 7.05 25.66
C ASN A 413 25.61 5.97 24.58
N THR A 414 25.75 4.72 25.01
CA THR A 414 25.62 3.54 24.14
C THR A 414 24.66 2.59 24.81
N ILE A 415 23.50 2.39 24.19
CA ILE A 415 22.43 1.55 24.71
C ILE A 415 22.27 0.34 23.81
N THR A 416 22.36 -0.84 24.41
CA THR A 416 22.16 -2.13 23.75
C THR A 416 20.99 -2.86 24.40
N ILE A 417 20.01 -3.25 23.60
CA ILE A 417 18.78 -3.90 24.04
C ILE A 417 18.58 -5.18 23.24
N SER A 418 18.51 -6.31 23.94
CA SER A 418 18.12 -7.58 23.35
C SER A 418 16.59 -7.65 23.24
N LEU A 419 16.11 -7.98 22.05
CA LEU A 419 14.71 -8.08 21.68
C LEU A 419 14.42 -9.53 21.30
N GLN A 420 13.60 -10.21 22.09
CA GLN A 420 13.23 -11.61 21.86
C GLN A 420 12.16 -11.76 20.78
N HIS A 421 12.37 -12.67 19.85
CA HIS A 421 11.55 -12.85 18.65
C HIS A 421 10.09 -13.18 18.90
N ILE A 422 9.80 -13.89 20.00
CA ILE A 422 8.46 -14.46 20.28
C ILE A 422 7.39 -13.34 20.36
N ILE A 423 7.79 -12.12 20.68
CA ILE A 423 6.87 -11.03 21.03
C ILE A 423 6.95 -9.86 20.04
N LEU A 424 7.92 -9.82 19.12
CA LEU A 424 8.14 -8.64 18.27
C LEU A 424 7.18 -8.55 17.08
N GLY A 425 6.55 -7.38 16.93
CA GLY A 425 5.84 -6.92 15.74
C GLY A 425 6.80 -6.30 14.71
N ASN A 426 6.28 -5.47 13.80
CA ASN A 426 7.08 -4.88 12.70
C ASN A 426 7.42 -3.40 12.88
N ARG A 427 7.24 -2.85 14.09
CA ARG A 427 7.45 -1.43 14.39
C ARG A 427 8.18 -1.27 15.71
N LEU A 428 9.18 -0.39 15.70
CA LEU A 428 9.87 0.11 16.89
C LEU A 428 9.61 1.61 17.00
N ARG A 429 9.63 2.10 18.23
CA ARG A 429 9.62 3.54 18.52
C ARG A 429 10.65 3.78 19.61
N ILE A 430 11.52 4.76 19.42
CA ILE A 430 12.41 5.22 20.47
C ILE A 430 11.95 6.59 20.94
N ASP A 431 11.96 6.75 22.25
CA ASP A 431 11.77 8.01 22.93
C ASP A 431 13.14 8.33 23.55
N PRO A 432 13.99 9.11 22.84
CA PRO A 432 15.41 9.19 23.14
C PRO A 432 15.70 9.87 24.48
N LEU A 433 14.90 10.88 24.86
CA LEU A 433 14.84 11.45 26.20
C LEU A 433 13.38 11.61 26.64
N MET A 434 13.13 11.35 27.93
CA MET A 434 11.88 11.72 28.61
C MET A 434 11.87 13.17 29.11
N ASN A 435 13.04 13.81 29.18
CA ASN A 435 13.18 15.22 29.59
C ASN A 435 13.46 16.11 28.36
N ILE A 436 13.16 17.41 28.49
CA ILE A 436 13.57 18.42 27.51
C ILE A 436 15.10 18.47 27.48
N GLY A 437 15.68 18.43 26.27
CA GLY A 437 17.12 18.36 26.07
C GLY A 437 17.50 18.29 24.59
N GLU A 438 18.76 18.04 24.31
CA GLU A 438 19.31 17.84 22.97
C GLU A 438 19.93 16.46 22.87
N VAL A 439 19.68 15.80 21.74
CA VAL A 439 20.20 14.47 21.44
C VAL A 439 20.92 14.50 20.09
N LYS A 440 22.16 14.02 20.06
CA LYS A 440 22.87 13.77 18.80
C LYS A 440 23.01 12.28 18.54
N ILE A 441 22.23 11.70 17.63
CA ILE A 441 22.31 10.27 17.28
C ILE A 441 23.50 10.03 16.36
N HIS A 442 24.52 9.31 16.84
CA HIS A 442 25.73 9.01 16.07
C HIS A 442 25.66 7.72 15.28
N ASP A 443 25.12 6.64 15.88
CA ASP A 443 24.97 5.34 15.23
C ASP A 443 23.77 4.62 15.82
N TYR A 444 23.13 3.76 15.04
CA TYR A 444 22.17 2.79 15.56
C TYR A 444 22.10 1.58 14.64
N ARG A 445 21.83 0.42 15.21
CA ARG A 445 21.75 -0.84 14.48
C ARG A 445 20.67 -1.72 15.07
N LEU A 446 20.01 -2.45 14.19
CA LEU A 446 19.18 -3.58 14.59
C LEU A 446 19.77 -4.81 13.92
N GLU A 447 20.54 -5.57 14.70
CA GLU A 447 21.28 -6.72 14.22
C GLU A 447 20.54 -8.00 14.62
N GLU A 448 20.48 -8.93 13.70
CA GLU A 448 19.92 -10.24 13.95
C GLU A 448 20.94 -11.10 14.70
N THR A 449 20.53 -11.79 15.76
CA THR A 449 21.39 -12.71 16.49
C THR A 449 21.01 -14.17 16.25
N ASN A 450 22.02 -15.01 16.14
CA ASN A 450 21.88 -16.45 15.90
C ASN A 450 21.65 -17.25 17.19
N ASP A 451 21.57 -16.60 18.35
CA ASP A 451 21.43 -17.27 19.63
C ASP A 451 19.99 -17.78 19.80
N LYS A 452 19.86 -19.11 19.86
CA LYS A 452 18.62 -19.84 20.14
C LYS A 452 18.21 -19.71 21.60
#